data_AF-A0A6N8JHR5-F1
#
_entry.id   AF-A0A6N8JHR5-F1
#
_cell.length_a   1.000
_cell.length_b   1.000
_cell.length_c   1.000
_cell.angle_alpha   90.00
_cell.angle_beta   90.00
_cell.angle_gamma   90.00
#
_symmetry.space_group_name_H-M   'P 1'
#
loop_
_entity.id
_entity.type
_entity.pdbx_description
1 polymer ?
#
loop_
_entity_poly.entity_id
_entity_poly.type
_entity_poly.pdbx_seq_one_letter_code
_entity_poly.pdbx_strand_id
1 'polypeptide(L)'
;MNIQQTLNKKGHKIHFYYDLAHGPGQRPTTYIFIYAKPNSQERKNFNEETLKIPETKKSQLTIEQRAIGTSIIPAHKFKANFIEYFEEYIKLNKREGN
;
A
#
# COMPACT_ATOMS: atom_id res chain seq x y z
N MET A 1 9.29 1.68 -6.52
CA MET A 1 7.84 1.45 -6.68
C MET A 1 7.22 2.71 -7.25
N ASN A 2 6.67 2.58 -8.46
CA ASN A 2 5.94 3.67 -9.10
C ASN A 2 4.46 3.54 -8.74
N ILE A 3 3.84 4.67 -8.41
CA ILE A 3 2.42 4.74 -8.11
C ILE A 3 1.79 5.64 -9.16
N GLN A 4 0.90 5.07 -9.96
CA GLN A 4 0.12 5.81 -10.94
C GLN A 4 -1.17 6.32 -10.31
N GLN A 5 -1.66 7.44 -10.83
CA GLN A 5 -2.91 8.05 -10.41
C GLN A 5 -3.88 8.00 -11.57
N THR A 6 -5.08 7.47 -11.31
CA THR A 6 -6.13 7.39 -12.33
C THR A 6 -7.41 7.96 -11.77
N LEU A 7 -8.05 8.83 -12.55
CA LEU A 7 -9.36 9.36 -12.22
C LEU A 7 -10.41 8.26 -12.38
N ASN A 8 -11.35 8.18 -11.45
CA ASN A 8 -12.45 7.24 -11.58
C ASN A 8 -13.38 7.64 -12.74
N LYS A 9 -14.19 6.68 -13.22
CA LYS A 9 -15.14 6.88 -14.34
C LYS A 9 -16.07 8.09 -14.15
N LYS A 10 -16.38 8.43 -12.90
CA LYS A 10 -17.27 9.52 -12.51
C LYS A 10 -16.53 10.85 -12.23
N GLY A 11 -15.22 10.92 -12.38
CA GLY A 11 -14.44 12.16 -12.26
C GLY A 11 -14.24 12.75 -10.85
N HIS A 12 -14.66 12.08 -9.78
CA HIS A 12 -14.70 12.65 -8.43
C HIS A 12 -13.63 12.10 -7.47
N LYS A 13 -13.02 10.96 -7.80
CA LYS A 13 -11.94 10.35 -7.01
C LYS A 13 -10.74 10.03 -7.89
N ILE A 14 -9.55 10.25 -7.35
CA ILE A 14 -8.29 9.81 -7.94
C ILE A 14 -7.86 8.58 -7.15
N HIS A 15 -7.74 7.45 -7.82
CA HIS A 15 -7.30 6.19 -7.24
C HIS A 15 -5.81 5.99 -7.54
N PHE A 16 -5.11 5.40 -6.58
CA PHE A 16 -3.71 5.05 -6.72
C PHE A 16 -3.56 3.59 -7.14
N TYR A 17 -2.63 3.33 -8.05
CA TYR A 17 -2.34 1.99 -8.56
C TYR A 17 -0.85 1.71 -8.47
N TYR A 18 -0.50 0.47 -8.16
CA TYR A 18 0.89 0.04 -8.32
C TYR A 18 1.20 -0.10 -9.81
N ASP A 19 2.31 0.50 -10.23
CA ASP A 19 2.83 0.34 -11.57
C ASP A 19 3.94 -0.72 -11.53
N LEU A 20 3.52 -1.99 -11.63
CA LEU A 20 4.44 -3.14 -11.63
C LEU A 20 4.87 -3.49 -13.06
N ALA A 21 3.96 -3.38 -14.04
CA ALA A 21 4.22 -3.49 -15.47
C ALA A 21 2.96 -3.10 -16.30
N HIS A 22 3.07 -3.14 -17.64
CA HIS A 22 2.07 -2.63 -18.58
C HIS A 22 1.04 -3.67 -19.07
N GLY A 23 1.12 -4.93 -18.62
CA GLY A 23 0.22 -6.00 -19.03
C GLY A 23 -1.10 -6.05 -18.26
N PRO A 24 -2.11 -6.78 -18.78
CA PRO A 24 -3.36 -7.04 -18.06
C PRO A 24 -3.08 -7.70 -16.70
N GLY A 25 -3.71 -7.20 -15.63
CA GLY A 25 -3.51 -7.68 -14.26
C GLY A 25 -2.27 -7.11 -13.53
N GLN A 26 -1.39 -6.39 -14.23
CA GLN A 26 -0.12 -5.87 -13.66
C GLN A 26 -0.25 -4.47 -13.03
N ARG A 27 -1.47 -3.95 -12.94
CA ARG A 27 -1.81 -2.70 -12.25
C ARG A 27 -2.79 -2.95 -11.10
N PRO A 28 -2.39 -3.67 -10.05
CA PRO A 28 -3.25 -3.88 -8.90
C PRO A 28 -3.54 -2.54 -8.24
N THR A 29 -4.81 -2.35 -7.85
CA THR A 29 -5.24 -1.18 -7.09
C THR A 29 -4.62 -1.21 -5.70
N THR A 30 -4.17 -0.05 -5.21
CA THR A 30 -3.75 0.06 -3.81
C THR A 30 -4.95 0.15 -2.86
N TYR A 31 -6.18 0.28 -3.40
CA TYR A 31 -7.41 0.65 -2.70
C TYR A 31 -7.38 2.03 -2.03
N ILE A 32 -6.33 2.82 -2.24
CA ILE A 32 -6.19 4.19 -1.76
C ILE A 32 -6.83 5.14 -2.78
N PHE A 33 -7.57 6.14 -2.32
CA PHE A 33 -8.11 7.19 -3.17
C PHE A 33 -8.09 8.54 -2.47
N ILE A 34 -8.05 9.61 -3.25
CA ILE A 34 -8.32 10.98 -2.80
C ILE A 34 -9.50 11.57 -3.55
N TYR A 35 -10.16 12.56 -2.98
CA TYR A 35 -11.16 13.34 -3.69
C TYR A 35 -10.48 14.26 -4.70
N ALA A 36 -10.89 14.20 -5.97
CA ALA A 36 -10.32 15.02 -7.04
C ALA A 36 -10.62 16.52 -6.83
N LYS A 37 -11.79 16.82 -6.24
CA LYS A 37 -12.26 18.18 -5.93
C LYS A 37 -12.84 18.20 -4.50
N PRO A 38 -12.00 18.29 -3.46
CA PRO A 38 -12.46 18.32 -2.08
C PRO A 38 -13.15 19.67 -1.78
N ASN A 39 -14.45 19.64 -1.56
CA ASN A 39 -15.28 20.83 -1.33
C ASN A 39 -15.58 21.09 0.16
N SER A 40 -15.27 20.14 1.05
CA SER A 40 -15.45 20.27 2.50
C SER A 40 -14.11 20.14 3.22
N GLN A 41 -14.01 20.65 4.45
CA GLN A 41 -12.78 20.56 5.24
C GLN A 41 -12.45 19.10 5.57
N GLU A 42 -13.44 18.25 5.82
CA GLU A 42 -13.20 16.82 6.09
C GLU A 42 -12.56 16.13 4.88
N ARG A 43 -12.98 16.48 3.66
CA ARG A 43 -12.40 15.92 2.42
C ARG A 43 -10.98 16.40 2.18
N LYS A 44 -10.65 17.63 2.57
CA LYS A 44 -9.27 18.15 2.52
C LYS A 44 -8.38 17.41 3.51
N ASN A 45 -8.81 17.32 4.77
CA ASN A 45 -8.10 16.58 5.82
C ASN A 45 -7.92 15.11 5.44
N PHE A 46 -8.97 14.48 4.88
CA PHE A 46 -8.88 13.11 4.37
C PHE A 46 -7.83 12.97 3.27
N ASN A 47 -7.80 13.89 2.31
CA ASN A 47 -6.80 13.88 1.24
C ASN A 47 -5.37 14.03 1.81
N GLU A 48 -5.18 14.95 2.75
CA GLU A 48 -3.89 15.18 3.41
C GLU A 48 -3.39 13.92 4.12
N GLU A 49 -4.22 13.29 4.95
CA GLU A 49 -3.85 12.04 5.62
C GLU A 49 -3.60 10.91 4.62
N THR A 50 -4.43 10.82 3.59
CA THR A 50 -4.33 9.73 2.61
C THR A 50 -3.06 9.84 1.77
N LEU A 51 -2.58 11.05 1.46
CA LEU A 51 -1.35 11.27 0.69
C LEU A 51 -0.08 10.83 1.44
N LYS A 52 -0.10 10.80 2.77
CA LYS A 52 1.03 10.31 3.58
C LYS A 52 1.26 8.81 3.41
N ILE A 53 0.21 8.04 3.12
CA ILE A 53 0.28 6.57 2.97
C ILE A 53 1.20 6.15 1.80
N PRO A 54 0.98 6.61 0.54
CA PRO A 54 1.83 6.23 -0.57
C PRO A 54 3.28 6.69 -0.39
N GLU A 55 3.50 7.85 0.23
CA GLU A 55 4.85 8.34 0.56
C GLU A 55 5.55 7.44 1.58
N THR A 56 4.87 7.10 2.67
CA THR A 56 5.38 6.17 3.69
C THR A 56 5.76 4.83 3.06
N LYS A 57 4.93 4.29 2.16
CA LYS A 57 5.23 3.03 1.46
C LYS A 57 6.46 3.12 0.56
N LYS A 58 6.69 4.27 -0.11
CA LYS A 58 7.93 4.50 -0.88
C LYS A 58 9.16 4.55 0.02
N SER A 59 9.06 5.21 1.17
CA SER A 59 10.16 5.28 2.16
C SER A 59 10.47 3.91 2.74
N GLN A 60 9.45 3.13 3.09
CA GLN A 60 9.56 1.74 3.55
C GLN A 60 10.31 0.87 2.52
N LEU A 61 9.93 0.94 1.24
CA LEU A 61 10.62 0.22 0.17
C LEU A 61 12.08 0.64 0.04
N THR A 62 12.39 1.92 0.20
CA THR A 62 13.77 2.43 0.12
C THR A 62 14.63 1.84 1.23
N ILE A 63 14.10 1.77 2.45
CA ILE A 63 14.79 1.13 3.60
C ILE A 63 15.00 -0.35 3.31
N GLU A 64 13.99 -1.04 2.77
CA GLU A 64 14.10 -2.46 2.41
C GLU A 64 15.19 -2.72 1.38
N GLN A 65 15.26 -1.91 0.32
CA GLN A 65 16.28 -2.04 -0.72
C GLN A 65 17.70 -1.84 -0.15
N ARG A 66 17.86 -0.88 0.77
CA ARG A 66 19.15 -0.63 1.44
C ARG A 66 19.53 -1.70 2.46
N ALA A 67 18.56 -2.43 3.01
CA ALA A 67 18.80 -3.51 3.94
C ALA A 67 19.28 -4.81 3.26
N ILE A 68 19.13 -4.95 1.92
CA ILE A 68 19.58 -6.12 1.17
C ILE A 68 21.10 -6.31 1.34
N GLY A 69 21.53 -7.51 1.73
CA GLY A 69 22.95 -7.82 1.97
C GLY A 69 23.49 -7.32 3.31
N THR A 70 22.64 -6.76 4.17
CA THR A 70 22.97 -6.38 5.54
C THR A 70 22.32 -7.33 6.55
N SER A 71 22.77 -7.31 7.80
CA SER A 71 22.10 -8.01 8.91
C SER A 71 20.88 -7.25 9.47
N ILE A 72 20.56 -6.07 8.93
CA ILE A 72 19.49 -5.20 9.42
C ILE A 72 18.15 -5.67 8.86
N ILE A 73 17.19 -5.93 9.74
CA ILE A 73 15.80 -6.16 9.36
C ILE A 73 15.03 -4.83 9.55
N PRO A 74 14.37 -4.28 8.51
CA PRO A 74 13.63 -3.04 8.65
C PRO A 74 12.52 -3.11 9.72
N ALA A 75 12.43 -2.08 10.56
CA ALA A 75 11.48 -2.02 11.68
C ALA A 75 10.01 -2.27 11.26
N HIS A 76 9.60 -1.70 10.11
CA HIS A 76 8.23 -1.82 9.60
C HIS A 76 7.89 -3.22 9.05
N LYS A 77 8.86 -4.14 8.97
CA LYS A 77 8.62 -5.55 8.65
C LYS A 77 8.34 -6.39 9.89
N PHE A 78 8.68 -5.90 11.08
CA PHE A 78 8.32 -6.59 12.31
C PHE A 78 6.83 -6.40 12.58
N LYS A 79 6.16 -7.50 12.92
CA LYS A 79 4.83 -7.43 13.51
C LYS A 79 4.99 -7.15 15.00
N ALA A 80 4.23 -6.19 15.51
CA ALA A 80 4.24 -5.85 16.93
C ALA A 80 3.56 -6.93 17.80
N ASN A 81 2.65 -7.72 17.22
CA ASN A 81 1.85 -8.71 17.94
C ASN A 81 2.08 -10.13 17.39
N PHE A 82 2.45 -11.05 18.28
CA PHE A 82 2.65 -12.47 17.96
C PHE A 82 1.37 -13.13 17.41
N ILE A 83 0.19 -12.76 17.91
CA ILE A 83 -1.08 -13.34 17.46
C ILE A 83 -1.36 -12.98 16.01
N GLU A 84 -1.19 -11.71 15.62
CA GLU A 84 -1.35 -11.26 14.23
C GLU A 84 -0.33 -11.92 13.28
N TYR A 85 0.87 -12.19 13.78
CA TYR A 85 1.85 -12.97 13.04
C TYR A 85 1.39 -14.40 12.83
N PHE A 86 0.96 -15.07 13.90
CA PHE A 86 0.57 -16.47 13.87
C PHE A 86 -0.69 -16.73 13.02
N GLU A 87 -1.68 -15.84 13.08
CA GLU A 87 -2.87 -15.92 12.23
C GLU A 87 -2.54 -15.83 10.74
N GLU A 88 -1.67 -14.88 10.36
CA GLU A 88 -1.26 -14.74 8.96
C GLU A 88 -0.39 -15.93 8.51
N TYR A 89 0.48 -16.44 9.39
CA TYR A 89 1.26 -17.64 9.13
C TYR A 89 0.36 -18.85 8.86
N ILE A 90 -0.67 -19.08 9.69
CA ILE A 90 -1.64 -20.16 9.45
C ILE A 90 -2.35 -19.91 8.11
N LYS A 91 -2.82 -18.70 7.83
CA LYS A 91 -3.54 -18.41 6.58
C LYS A 91 -2.71 -18.69 5.32
N LEU A 92 -1.43 -18.34 5.34
CA LEU A 92 -0.52 -18.53 4.20
C LEU A 92 -0.05 -19.98 4.05
N ASN A 93 0.03 -20.73 5.16
CA ASN A 93 0.56 -22.09 5.18
C ASN A 93 -0.52 -23.17 5.38
N LYS A 94 -1.80 -22.78 5.44
CA LYS A 94 -2.91 -23.72 5.55
C LYS A 94 -2.93 -24.60 4.30
N ARG A 95 -2.79 -25.90 4.50
CA ARG A 95 -3.05 -26.90 3.47
C ARG A 95 -4.47 -27.42 3.67
N GLU A 96 -5.28 -27.38 2.63
CA GLU A 96 -6.59 -28.04 2.64
C GLU A 96 -6.36 -29.54 2.48
N GLY A 97 -6.75 -30.34 3.49
CA GLY A 97 -6.72 -31.82 3.41
C GLY A 97 -5.65 -32.52 4.24
N ASN A 98 -5.80 -32.48 5.57
CA ASN A 98 -5.38 -33.56 6.47
C ASN A 98 -6.49 -33.80 7.49
#